data_AF-A0A963AUH9-F1
#
_entry.id   AF-A0A963AUH9-F1
#
_cell.length_a   1.000
_cell.length_b   1.000
_cell.length_c   1.000
_cell.angle_alpha   90.00
_cell.angle_beta   90.00
_cell.angle_gamma   90.00
#
_symmetry.space_group_name_H-M   'P 1'
#
loop_
_entity.id
_entity.type
_entity.pdbx_description
1 polymer ?
#
loop_
_entity_poly.entity_id
_entity_poly.type
_entity_poly.pdbx_seq_one_letter_code
_entity_poly.pdbx_strand_id
1 'polypeptide(L)'
;MAGFRERAQNVTGRPARLHWLVRIDPQIEQCYGSATYALDRYAARIEALRAAGDVIGLHPHLYRWESDRWLVDSSSPTWIEHCMGLAVETYKQHFGEAAEVLRMGDAWLDTTTANLAERLGIRYELSIEPGFRMRHDSDINSRGPLADYRWFARSPYQPDRDALAKPLPPGASRLLWAIPLSSARIVRPDLAGHLDALRRDGWRYRQRPRMLKMYQRGVAPNRFADLLDRALRETPMPYLALAFRTDQRSWDIVGENLQSLLSHPLAGRMDFCTVADFVARHCAAGRPVRR
;
A
#
# COMPACT_ATOMS: atom_id res chain seq x y z
N MET A 1 6.58 11.39 13.93
CA MET A 1 6.99 9.97 14.01
C MET A 1 7.78 9.63 15.26
N ALA A 2 8.62 10.53 15.79
CA ALA A 2 9.35 10.29 17.04
C ALA A 2 8.40 9.77 18.14
N GLY A 3 8.79 8.63 18.74
CA GLY A 3 8.02 7.96 19.79
C GLY A 3 6.71 7.30 19.35
N PHE A 4 6.33 7.24 18.06
CA PHE A 4 5.09 6.55 17.67
C PHE A 4 5.12 5.08 18.11
N ARG A 5 6.24 4.38 17.86
CA ARG A 5 6.41 2.98 18.25
C ARG A 5 6.20 2.78 19.75
N GLU A 6 6.85 3.60 20.56
CA GLU A 6 6.74 3.56 22.02
C GLU A 6 5.31 3.83 22.48
N ARG A 7 4.65 4.87 21.96
CA ARG A 7 3.25 5.16 22.28
C ARG A 7 2.32 4.03 21.87
N ALA A 8 2.51 3.46 20.67
CA ALA A 8 1.74 2.33 20.20
C ALA A 8 1.93 1.10 21.10
N GLN A 9 3.16 0.83 21.54
CA GLN A 9 3.45 -0.23 22.48
C GLN A 9 2.81 0.00 23.85
N ASN A 10 2.86 1.23 24.37
CA ASN A 10 2.25 1.57 25.64
C ASN A 10 0.72 1.39 25.61
N VAL A 11 0.08 1.72 24.48
CA VAL A 11 -1.39 1.58 24.33
C VAL A 11 -1.81 0.12 24.09
N THR A 12 -1.05 -0.64 23.30
CA THR A 12 -1.43 -2.00 22.88
C THR A 12 -0.87 -3.11 23.75
N GLY A 13 0.14 -2.80 24.58
CA GLY A 13 0.94 -3.78 25.31
C GLY A 13 1.85 -4.64 24.41
N ARG A 14 1.99 -4.31 23.11
CA ARG A 14 2.75 -5.10 22.14
C ARG A 14 3.72 -4.22 21.34
N PRO A 15 4.93 -4.70 21.00
CA PRO A 15 5.82 -3.96 20.11
C PRO A 15 5.14 -3.67 18.77
N ALA A 16 5.13 -2.40 18.36
CA ALA A 16 4.66 -2.04 17.03
C ALA A 16 5.76 -2.31 16.01
N ARG A 17 5.41 -2.94 14.88
CA ARG A 17 6.30 -3.26 13.76
C ARG A 17 5.73 -2.69 12.47
N LEU A 18 6.59 -2.04 11.68
CA LEU A 18 6.21 -1.27 10.50
C LEU A 18 6.86 -1.84 9.23
N HIS A 19 6.35 -1.40 8.08
CA HIS A 19 6.94 -1.65 6.77
C HIS A 19 7.59 -0.38 6.25
N TRP A 20 8.84 -0.49 5.81
CA TRP A 20 9.60 0.57 5.15
C TRP A 20 9.89 0.13 3.73
N LEU A 21 9.10 0.65 2.79
CA LEU A 21 9.19 0.27 1.38
C LEU A 21 10.10 1.27 0.67
N VAL A 22 11.30 0.81 0.30
CA VAL A 22 12.38 1.65 -0.20
C VAL A 22 12.38 1.63 -1.72
N ARG A 23 12.57 2.81 -2.32
CA ARG A 23 12.76 2.92 -3.75
C ARG A 23 14.09 2.29 -4.16
N ILE A 24 14.00 1.25 -4.96
CA ILE A 24 15.12 0.59 -5.65
C ILE A 24 14.63 0.40 -7.08
N ASP A 25 15.06 1.28 -7.98
CA ASP A 25 14.59 1.32 -9.36
C ASP A 25 15.59 2.08 -10.26
N PRO A 26 15.48 1.97 -11.60
CA PRO A 26 16.44 2.61 -12.51
C PRO A 26 16.52 4.13 -12.38
N GLN A 27 15.45 4.81 -11.95
CA GLN A 27 15.50 6.25 -11.73
C GLN A 27 16.41 6.58 -10.53
N ILE A 28 16.32 5.81 -9.43
CA ILE A 28 17.22 6.01 -8.28
C ILE A 28 18.68 5.79 -8.71
N GLU A 29 18.95 4.75 -9.47
CA GLU A 29 20.30 4.49 -9.99
C GLU A 29 20.82 5.65 -10.86
N GLN A 30 20.03 6.12 -11.82
CA GLN A 30 20.43 7.20 -12.70
C GLN A 30 20.60 8.55 -11.97
N CYS A 31 19.75 8.84 -10.98
CA CYS A 31 19.81 10.10 -10.25
C CYS A 31 20.92 10.15 -9.19
N TYR A 32 21.28 9.00 -8.60
CA TYR A 32 22.18 8.94 -7.45
C TYR A 32 23.43 8.07 -7.67
N GLY A 33 23.60 7.48 -8.85
CA GLY A 33 24.71 6.60 -9.20
C GLY A 33 24.61 5.18 -8.64
N SER A 34 23.57 4.85 -7.87
CA SER A 34 23.32 3.50 -7.35
C SER A 34 21.85 3.27 -7.02
N ALA A 35 21.30 2.12 -7.42
CA ALA A 35 19.97 1.68 -7.03
C ALA A 35 19.83 1.45 -5.50
N THR A 36 20.94 1.17 -4.78
CA THR A 36 20.97 1.03 -3.32
C THR A 36 21.14 2.34 -2.57
N TYR A 37 21.20 3.49 -3.26
CA TYR A 37 21.56 4.78 -2.63
C TYR A 37 20.86 5.05 -1.31
N ALA A 38 19.54 4.83 -1.22
CA ALA A 38 18.79 5.05 0.01
C ALA A 38 19.17 4.07 1.13
N LEU A 39 19.45 2.81 0.79
CA LEU A 39 19.89 1.81 1.76
C LEU A 39 21.26 2.16 2.32
N ASP A 40 22.22 2.52 1.45
CA ASP A 40 23.59 2.88 1.85
C ASP A 40 23.60 4.18 2.67
N ARG A 41 22.90 5.20 2.17
CA ARG A 41 22.85 6.54 2.79
C ARG A 41 22.25 6.51 4.20
N TYR A 42 21.35 5.56 4.46
CA TYR A 42 20.65 5.42 5.74
C TYR A 42 20.90 4.07 6.42
N ALA A 43 22.03 3.41 6.12
CA ALA A 43 22.33 2.03 6.58
C ALA A 43 22.13 1.83 8.09
N ALA A 44 22.69 2.72 8.92
CA ALA A 44 22.54 2.64 10.38
C ALA A 44 21.06 2.72 10.85
N ARG A 45 20.22 3.49 10.15
CA ARG A 45 18.79 3.58 10.46
C ARG A 45 18.06 2.34 9.98
N ILE A 46 18.36 1.85 8.78
CA ILE A 46 17.78 0.61 8.25
C ILE A 46 18.08 -0.56 9.18
N GLU A 47 19.31 -0.68 9.67
CA GLU A 47 19.69 -1.72 10.62
C GLU A 47 18.95 -1.60 11.95
N ALA A 48 18.82 -0.38 12.49
CA ALA A 48 18.03 -0.15 13.71
C ALA A 48 16.54 -0.51 13.53
N LEU A 49 15.96 -0.25 12.34
CA LEU A 49 14.58 -0.63 12.02
C LEU A 49 14.42 -2.16 11.95
N ARG A 50 15.35 -2.85 11.28
CA ARG A 50 15.38 -4.33 11.21
C ARG A 50 15.54 -4.95 12.60
N ALA A 51 16.46 -4.44 13.41
CA ALA A 51 16.65 -4.88 14.80
C ALA A 51 15.39 -4.67 15.67
N ALA A 52 14.58 -3.67 15.37
CA ALA A 52 13.29 -3.45 16.02
C ALA A 52 12.14 -4.35 15.49
N GLY A 53 12.44 -5.25 14.55
CA GLY A 53 11.47 -6.18 13.95
C GLY A 53 10.62 -5.57 12.83
N ASP A 54 11.02 -4.42 12.27
CA ASP A 54 10.38 -3.89 11.07
C ASP A 54 10.77 -4.66 9.82
N VAL A 55 9.95 -4.52 8.79
CA VAL A 55 10.20 -5.11 7.47
C VAL A 55 10.70 -4.02 6.53
N ILE A 56 11.82 -4.29 5.85
CA ILE A 56 12.25 -3.51 4.69
C ILE A 56 11.70 -4.21 3.45
N GLY A 57 11.06 -3.46 2.56
CA GLY A 57 10.49 -3.98 1.32
C GLY A 57 10.76 -3.07 0.14
N LEU A 58 10.21 -3.44 -1.01
CA LEU A 58 10.46 -2.78 -2.28
C LEU A 58 9.38 -1.74 -2.62
N HIS A 59 9.81 -0.59 -3.14
CA HIS A 59 8.95 0.46 -3.70
C HIS A 59 9.43 0.95 -5.08
N PRO A 60 9.54 0.08 -6.10
CA PRO A 60 10.04 0.48 -7.40
C PRO A 60 8.99 1.34 -8.14
N HIS A 61 9.46 2.38 -8.82
CA HIS A 61 8.67 3.11 -9.81
C HIS A 61 9.02 2.66 -11.24
N LEU A 62 8.11 2.89 -12.18
CA LEU A 62 8.30 2.61 -13.62
C LEU A 62 8.79 3.83 -14.40
N TYR A 63 9.51 4.75 -13.73
CA TYR A 63 10.01 5.95 -14.38
C TYR A 63 11.10 5.62 -15.40
N ARG A 64 10.89 6.05 -16.64
CA ARG A 64 11.84 5.97 -17.74
C ARG A 64 12.20 7.36 -18.22
N TRP A 65 13.49 7.61 -18.47
CA TRP A 65 13.95 8.85 -19.06
C TRP A 65 13.81 8.77 -20.58
N GLU A 66 12.96 9.60 -21.17
CA GLU A 66 12.80 9.73 -22.62
C GLU A 66 12.53 11.19 -22.98
N SER A 67 13.16 11.70 -24.04
CA SER A 67 12.94 13.07 -24.54
C SER A 67 13.07 14.14 -23.45
N ASP A 68 14.17 14.08 -22.69
CA ASP A 68 14.53 15.04 -21.62
C ASP A 68 13.51 15.18 -20.49
N ARG A 69 12.72 14.12 -20.25
CA ARG A 69 11.78 14.06 -19.12
C ARG A 69 11.62 12.66 -18.59
N TRP A 70 11.22 12.57 -17.32
CA TRP A 70 10.74 11.33 -16.73
C TRP A 70 9.29 11.08 -17.13
N LEU A 71 8.99 9.84 -17.50
CA LEU A 71 7.61 9.36 -17.69
C LEU A 71 7.41 8.00 -17.02
N VAL A 72 6.22 7.72 -16.53
CA VAL A 72 5.84 6.40 -16.00
C VAL A 72 5.49 5.51 -17.20
N ASP A 73 6.33 4.51 -17.51
CA ASP A 73 6.09 3.59 -18.62
C ASP A 73 5.53 2.26 -18.12
N SER A 74 4.20 2.17 -18.02
CA SER A 74 3.47 0.94 -17.74
C SER A 74 3.07 0.17 -19.00
N SER A 75 3.48 0.63 -20.19
CA SER A 75 3.12 0.01 -21.48
C SER A 75 4.12 -1.04 -21.96
N SER A 76 5.34 -1.03 -21.43
CA SER A 76 6.43 -1.90 -21.86
C SER A 76 6.65 -3.05 -20.88
N PRO A 77 6.24 -4.30 -21.21
CA PRO A 77 6.47 -5.46 -20.33
C PRO A 77 7.95 -5.68 -20.02
N THR A 78 8.83 -5.47 -21.00
CA THR A 78 10.28 -5.58 -20.83
C THR A 78 10.83 -4.54 -19.87
N TRP A 79 10.28 -3.31 -19.89
CA TRP A 79 10.68 -2.28 -18.94
C TRP A 79 10.19 -2.57 -17.53
N ILE A 80 8.95 -3.03 -17.38
CA ILE A 80 8.41 -3.49 -16.10
C ILE A 80 9.27 -4.62 -15.53
N GLU A 81 9.62 -5.61 -16.36
CA GLU A 81 10.49 -6.73 -15.98
C GLU A 81 11.88 -6.26 -15.57
N HIS A 82 12.47 -5.32 -16.32
CA HIS A 82 13.74 -4.72 -15.96
C HIS A 82 13.69 -4.00 -14.60
N CYS A 83 12.70 -3.12 -14.37
CA CYS A 83 12.56 -2.41 -13.09
C CYS A 83 12.38 -3.38 -11.91
N MET A 84 11.52 -4.39 -12.07
CA MET A 84 11.25 -5.38 -11.02
C MET A 84 12.45 -6.30 -10.77
N GLY A 85 13.09 -6.77 -11.82
CA GLY A 85 14.30 -7.60 -11.74
C GLY A 85 15.45 -6.86 -11.08
N LEU A 86 15.72 -5.61 -11.49
CA LEU A 86 16.70 -4.75 -10.85
C LEU A 86 16.41 -4.59 -9.36
N ALA A 87 15.16 -4.25 -8.99
CA ALA A 87 14.78 -4.02 -7.60
C ALA A 87 15.02 -5.24 -6.71
N VAL A 88 14.58 -6.42 -7.14
CA VAL A 88 14.70 -7.67 -6.38
C VAL A 88 16.15 -8.15 -6.30
N GLU A 89 16.88 -8.13 -7.41
CA GLU A 89 18.28 -8.59 -7.42
C GLU A 89 19.17 -7.65 -6.60
N THR A 90 18.99 -6.33 -6.75
CA THR A 90 19.72 -5.33 -5.96
C THR A 90 19.46 -5.49 -4.46
N TYR A 91 18.19 -5.70 -4.08
CA TYR A 91 17.84 -5.96 -2.67
C TYR A 91 18.54 -7.21 -2.15
N LYS A 92 18.49 -8.31 -2.93
CA LYS A 92 19.10 -9.58 -2.56
C LYS A 92 20.61 -9.47 -2.40
N GLN A 93 21.27 -8.75 -3.29
CA GLN A 93 22.71 -8.50 -3.20
C GLN A 93 23.06 -7.66 -1.96
N HIS A 94 22.24 -6.65 -1.63
CA HIS A 94 22.50 -5.78 -0.49
C HIS A 94 22.26 -6.46 0.87
N PHE A 95 21.16 -7.20 1.02
CA PHE A 95 20.79 -7.80 2.31
C PHE A 95 21.19 -9.29 2.46
N GLY A 96 21.57 -9.96 1.37
CA GLY A 96 21.84 -11.40 1.36
C GLY A 96 20.57 -12.27 1.42
N GLU A 97 19.38 -11.68 1.34
CA GLU A 97 18.08 -12.37 1.43
C GLU A 97 17.08 -11.81 0.40
N ALA A 98 16.08 -12.61 0.03
CA ALA A 98 15.06 -12.17 -0.92
C ALA A 98 14.07 -11.17 -0.28
N ALA A 99 13.65 -10.18 -1.04
CA ALA A 99 12.53 -9.31 -0.63
C ALA A 99 11.21 -10.08 -0.67
N GLU A 100 10.41 -9.99 0.39
CA GLU A 100 9.08 -10.62 0.43
C GLU A 100 7.92 -9.62 0.20
N VAL A 101 8.16 -8.33 0.40
CA VAL A 101 7.12 -7.28 0.40
C VAL A 101 7.36 -6.27 -0.70
N LEU A 102 6.30 -5.99 -1.46
CA LEU A 102 6.28 -5.03 -2.55
C LEU A 102 5.15 -4.02 -2.36
N ARG A 103 5.41 -2.76 -2.68
CA ARG A 103 4.37 -1.80 -3.07
C ARG A 103 4.87 -1.09 -4.31
N MET A 104 4.17 -1.18 -5.42
CA MET A 104 4.57 -0.43 -6.61
C MET A 104 4.42 1.07 -6.40
N GLY A 105 5.30 1.83 -7.04
CA GLY A 105 5.19 3.27 -7.21
C GLY A 105 3.88 3.65 -7.89
N ASP A 106 3.41 4.86 -7.61
CA ASP A 106 2.25 5.48 -8.25
C ASP A 106 0.94 4.68 -8.11
N ALA A 107 0.85 3.74 -7.16
CA ALA A 107 -0.30 2.85 -7.01
C ALA A 107 -0.65 2.11 -8.32
N TRP A 108 0.36 1.70 -9.09
CA TRP A 108 0.17 0.93 -10.33
C TRP A 108 0.51 -0.54 -10.13
N LEU A 109 -0.40 -1.45 -10.52
CA LEU A 109 -0.17 -2.89 -10.53
C LEU A 109 -1.23 -3.54 -11.43
N ASP A 110 -0.80 -4.46 -12.28
CA ASP A 110 -1.68 -5.30 -13.10
C ASP A 110 -1.45 -6.80 -12.85
N THR A 111 -2.25 -7.65 -13.49
CA THR A 111 -2.16 -9.11 -13.36
C THR A 111 -0.78 -9.65 -13.75
N THR A 112 -0.22 -9.17 -14.88
CA THR A 112 1.07 -9.62 -15.40
C THR A 112 2.19 -9.31 -14.42
N THR A 113 2.21 -8.10 -13.86
CA THR A 113 3.20 -7.63 -12.89
C THR A 113 3.06 -8.34 -11.56
N ALA A 114 1.83 -8.61 -11.09
CA ALA A 114 1.63 -9.41 -9.88
C ALA A 114 2.16 -10.84 -10.05
N ASN A 115 1.94 -11.47 -11.21
CA ASN A 115 2.51 -12.78 -11.51
C ASN A 115 4.04 -12.74 -11.62
N LEU A 116 4.61 -11.68 -12.18
CA LEU A 116 6.06 -11.47 -12.20
C LEU A 116 6.62 -11.33 -10.78
N ALA A 117 6.00 -10.50 -9.94
CA ALA A 117 6.41 -10.29 -8.56
C ALA A 117 6.47 -11.63 -7.79
N GLU A 118 5.44 -12.47 -7.94
CA GLU A 118 5.43 -13.81 -7.33
C GLU A 118 6.59 -14.69 -7.83
N ARG A 119 6.87 -14.71 -9.14
CA ARG A 119 8.00 -15.48 -9.69
C ARG A 119 9.36 -14.98 -9.17
N LEU A 120 9.46 -13.70 -8.86
CA LEU A 120 10.65 -13.08 -8.26
C LEU A 120 10.74 -13.30 -6.74
N GLY A 121 9.80 -14.04 -6.13
CA GLY A 121 9.81 -14.38 -4.71
C GLY A 121 9.01 -13.45 -3.80
N ILE A 122 8.33 -12.44 -4.34
CA ILE A 122 7.45 -11.56 -3.56
C ILE A 122 6.23 -12.36 -3.07
N ARG A 123 5.95 -12.22 -1.78
CA ARG A 123 4.84 -12.93 -1.10
C ARG A 123 3.69 -12.00 -0.75
N TYR A 124 3.96 -10.70 -0.60
CA TYR A 124 2.95 -9.72 -0.18
C TYR A 124 3.04 -8.47 -1.06
N GLU A 125 1.94 -8.11 -1.72
CA GLU A 125 1.83 -6.84 -2.44
C GLU A 125 0.85 -5.89 -1.72
N LEU A 126 1.24 -4.63 -1.58
CA LEU A 126 0.51 -3.60 -0.85
C LEU A 126 0.13 -2.42 -1.77
N SER A 127 0.02 -2.62 -3.08
CA SER A 127 -0.17 -1.55 -4.08
C SER A 127 -1.64 -1.18 -4.28
N ILE A 128 -2.55 -2.12 -4.03
CA ILE A 128 -3.98 -1.98 -4.31
C ILE A 128 -4.63 -0.96 -3.38
N GLU A 129 -5.31 0.02 -3.96
CA GLU A 129 -6.05 1.07 -3.24
C GLU A 129 -7.55 0.97 -3.58
N PRO A 130 -8.37 0.20 -2.86
CA PRO A 130 -9.76 -0.03 -3.24
C PRO A 130 -10.55 1.27 -3.39
N GLY A 131 -11.34 1.35 -4.47
CA GLY A 131 -12.09 2.53 -4.84
C GLY A 131 -11.29 3.58 -5.61
N PHE A 132 -9.97 3.45 -5.69
CA PHE A 132 -9.10 4.31 -6.49
C PHE A 132 -9.27 4.06 -7.99
N ARG A 133 -9.16 5.13 -8.78
CA ARG A 133 -9.00 5.07 -10.23
C ARG A 133 -8.05 6.19 -10.58
N MET A 134 -6.88 5.83 -11.09
CA MET A 134 -5.96 6.80 -11.64
C MET A 134 -6.56 7.39 -12.92
N ARG A 135 -6.32 8.67 -13.13
CA ARG A 135 -6.74 9.41 -14.32
C ARG A 135 -5.48 9.94 -15.00
N HIS A 136 -5.53 10.09 -16.32
CA HIS A 136 -4.55 10.90 -17.02
C HIS A 136 -4.82 12.33 -16.58
N ASP A 137 -4.11 12.78 -15.55
CA ASP A 137 -3.99 14.21 -15.27
C ASP A 137 -2.87 14.76 -16.15
N SER A 138 -2.92 16.05 -16.48
CA SER A 138 -1.89 16.73 -17.29
C SER A 138 -0.48 16.61 -16.72
N ASP A 139 -0.37 16.36 -15.42
CA ASP A 139 0.88 16.51 -14.67
C ASP A 139 1.68 15.20 -14.58
N ILE A 140 1.06 14.05 -14.88
CA ILE A 140 1.75 12.76 -14.88
C ILE A 140 1.99 12.33 -16.32
N ASN A 141 3.19 12.60 -16.82
CA ASN A 141 3.69 12.00 -18.05
C ASN A 141 3.69 10.47 -17.87
N SER A 142 2.71 9.79 -18.47
CA SER A 142 2.53 8.35 -18.35
C SER A 142 2.22 7.74 -19.71
N ARG A 143 2.74 6.54 -19.94
CA ARG A 143 2.46 5.72 -21.11
C ARG A 143 1.98 4.36 -20.63
N GLY A 144 0.83 3.91 -21.16
CA GLY A 144 0.25 2.62 -20.83
C GLY A 144 -1.00 2.70 -19.94
N PRO A 145 -1.53 1.53 -19.54
CA PRO A 145 -2.75 1.47 -18.73
C PRO A 145 -2.51 2.08 -17.36
N LEU A 146 -3.52 2.82 -16.89
CA LEU A 146 -3.54 3.38 -15.55
C LEU A 146 -4.23 2.43 -14.57
N ALA A 147 -3.89 2.56 -13.28
CA ALA A 147 -4.47 1.77 -12.23
C ALA A 147 -5.98 1.99 -12.06
N ASP A 148 -6.76 0.91 -11.97
CA ASP A 148 -8.19 0.94 -11.69
C ASP A 148 -8.57 -0.10 -10.64
N TYR A 149 -8.74 0.36 -9.40
CA TYR A 149 -9.07 -0.47 -8.24
C TYR A 149 -10.49 -0.24 -7.74
N ARG A 150 -11.37 0.31 -8.59
CA ARG A 150 -12.74 0.67 -8.19
C ARG A 150 -13.53 -0.46 -7.55
N TRP A 151 -13.27 -1.68 -8.01
CA TRP A 151 -14.05 -2.87 -7.69
C TRP A 151 -13.23 -3.97 -7.01
N PHE A 152 -12.03 -3.61 -6.55
CA PHE A 152 -11.14 -4.56 -5.90
C PHE A 152 -11.62 -4.87 -4.48
N ALA A 153 -11.27 -6.05 -3.99
CA ALA A 153 -11.58 -6.45 -2.62
C ALA A 153 -10.95 -5.47 -1.62
N ARG A 154 -11.65 -5.30 -0.48
CA ARG A 154 -11.19 -4.46 0.65
C ARG A 154 -10.63 -5.28 1.79
N SER A 155 -10.28 -6.53 1.55
CA SER A 155 -9.72 -7.45 2.53
C SER A 155 -8.65 -8.29 1.87
N PRO A 156 -7.62 -8.73 2.59
CA PRO A 156 -6.53 -9.51 2.03
C PRO A 156 -7.02 -10.76 1.33
N TYR A 157 -6.44 -11.06 0.18
CA TYR A 157 -6.83 -12.18 -0.65
C TYR A 157 -5.64 -12.68 -1.46
N GLN A 158 -5.70 -13.92 -1.90
CA GLN A 158 -4.79 -14.41 -2.91
C GLN A 158 -5.40 -14.13 -4.29
N PRO A 159 -4.77 -13.31 -5.15
CA PRO A 159 -5.36 -12.94 -6.42
C PRO A 159 -5.36 -14.10 -7.43
N ASP A 160 -6.36 -14.16 -8.28
CA ASP A 160 -6.40 -15.04 -9.45
C ASP A 160 -5.23 -14.74 -10.40
N ARG A 161 -4.69 -15.77 -11.08
CA ARG A 161 -3.55 -15.62 -12.00
C ARG A 161 -3.91 -14.86 -13.27
N ASP A 162 -5.17 -14.86 -13.66
CA ASP A 162 -5.66 -14.21 -14.88
C ASP A 162 -6.42 -12.91 -14.57
N ALA A 163 -6.75 -12.66 -13.30
CA ALA A 163 -7.48 -11.48 -12.89
C ALA A 163 -7.09 -11.01 -11.48
N LEU A 164 -6.17 -10.04 -11.38
CA LEU A 164 -5.73 -9.45 -10.11
C LEU A 164 -6.87 -8.99 -9.20
N ALA A 165 -7.99 -8.51 -9.78
CA ALA A 165 -9.15 -8.03 -9.04
C ALA A 165 -9.96 -9.14 -8.34
N LYS A 166 -9.77 -10.41 -8.74
CA LYS A 166 -10.56 -11.54 -8.26
C LYS A 166 -9.73 -12.36 -7.25
N PRO A 167 -10.35 -12.86 -6.17
CA PRO A 167 -9.72 -13.87 -5.34
C PRO A 167 -9.59 -15.20 -6.11
N LEU A 168 -8.60 -16.00 -5.72
CA LEU A 168 -8.44 -17.36 -6.20
C LEU A 168 -9.73 -18.18 -5.99
N PRO A 169 -10.05 -19.10 -6.91
CA PRO A 169 -11.15 -20.02 -6.71
C PRO A 169 -10.86 -20.98 -5.54
N PRO A 170 -11.90 -21.52 -4.87
CA PRO A 170 -11.72 -22.52 -3.83
C PRO A 170 -10.88 -23.71 -4.31
N GLY A 171 -9.92 -24.16 -3.48
CA GLY A 171 -9.01 -25.26 -3.79
C GLY A 171 -7.76 -24.88 -4.59
N ALA A 172 -7.71 -23.67 -5.17
CA ALA A 172 -6.48 -23.14 -5.74
C ALA A 172 -5.61 -22.50 -4.66
N SER A 173 -4.29 -22.49 -4.89
CA SER A 173 -3.32 -21.84 -4.02
C SER A 173 -2.27 -21.11 -4.82
N ARG A 174 -1.77 -20.01 -4.28
CA ARG A 174 -0.55 -19.34 -4.76
C ARG A 174 0.24 -18.81 -3.57
N LEU A 175 1.42 -18.24 -3.82
CA LEU A 175 2.25 -17.68 -2.75
C LEU A 175 1.89 -16.22 -2.47
N LEU A 176 1.57 -15.46 -3.51
CA LEU A 176 1.28 -14.03 -3.42
C LEU A 176 -0.05 -13.75 -2.71
N TRP A 177 0.01 -12.85 -1.73
CA TRP A 177 -1.12 -12.21 -1.11
C TRP A 177 -1.22 -10.75 -1.54
N ALA A 178 -2.39 -10.36 -2.01
CA ALA A 178 -2.80 -8.98 -2.18
C ALA A 178 -3.29 -8.43 -0.84
N ILE A 179 -2.73 -7.29 -0.44
CA ILE A 179 -2.98 -6.64 0.86
C ILE A 179 -3.49 -5.22 0.58
N PRO A 180 -4.79 -5.07 0.29
CA PRO A 180 -5.34 -3.78 -0.10
C PRO A 180 -5.20 -2.76 1.02
N LEU A 181 -4.87 -1.51 0.67
CA LEU A 181 -4.91 -0.41 1.64
C LEU A 181 -6.34 -0.17 2.14
N SER A 182 -6.44 0.26 3.40
CA SER A 182 -7.73 0.50 4.04
C SER A 182 -8.49 1.60 3.34
N SER A 183 -9.78 1.35 3.15
CA SER A 183 -10.68 2.28 2.49
C SER A 183 -12.05 2.27 3.17
N ALA A 184 -12.71 3.43 3.18
CA ALA A 184 -14.04 3.60 3.78
C ALA A 184 -14.93 4.41 2.85
N ARG A 185 -16.25 4.21 2.94
CA ARG A 185 -17.20 5.04 2.19
C ARG A 185 -17.19 6.47 2.74
N ILE A 186 -17.08 7.43 1.82
CA ILE A 186 -17.26 8.84 2.14
C ILE A 186 -18.74 9.21 2.14
N VAL A 187 -19.12 10.05 3.10
CA VAL A 187 -20.46 10.64 3.14
C VAL A 187 -20.40 11.97 2.41
N ARG A 188 -21.29 12.18 1.44
CA ARG A 188 -21.43 13.46 0.75
C ARG A 188 -22.69 14.14 1.29
N PRO A 189 -22.55 15.12 2.19
CA PRO A 189 -23.71 15.70 2.88
C PRO A 189 -24.55 16.60 1.97
N ASP A 190 -23.96 17.23 0.96
CA ASP A 190 -24.65 18.14 0.06
C ASP A 190 -25.07 17.51 -1.28
N LEU A 191 -26.14 18.06 -1.87
CA LEU A 191 -26.71 17.61 -3.14
C LEU A 191 -25.73 17.82 -4.31
N ALA A 192 -24.92 18.88 -4.28
CA ALA A 192 -23.97 19.17 -5.36
C ALA A 192 -22.92 18.07 -5.49
N GLY A 193 -22.31 17.65 -4.38
CA GLY A 193 -21.36 16.54 -4.32
C GLY A 193 -22.01 15.20 -4.68
N HIS A 194 -23.29 15.01 -4.35
CA HIS A 194 -24.06 13.84 -4.78
C HIS A 194 -24.24 13.80 -6.31
N LEU A 195 -24.65 14.91 -6.92
CA LEU A 195 -24.87 15.03 -8.36
C LEU A 195 -23.56 14.92 -9.15
N ASP A 196 -22.49 15.58 -8.68
CA ASP A 196 -21.15 15.48 -9.29
C ASP A 196 -20.62 14.03 -9.23
N ALA A 197 -20.84 13.33 -8.12
CA ALA A 197 -20.51 11.92 -8.04
C ALA A 197 -21.33 11.04 -8.99
N LEU A 198 -22.64 11.27 -9.06
CA LEU A 198 -23.53 10.55 -9.96
C LEU A 198 -23.13 10.77 -11.42
N ARG A 199 -22.78 12.01 -11.79
CA ARG A 199 -22.30 12.34 -13.13
C ARG A 199 -20.99 11.64 -13.46
N ARG A 200 -20.03 11.62 -12.54
CA ARG A 200 -18.69 11.04 -12.79
C ARG A 200 -18.66 9.51 -12.75
N ASP A 201 -19.44 8.91 -11.86
CA ASP A 201 -19.27 7.51 -11.47
C ASP A 201 -20.55 6.68 -11.67
N GLY A 202 -21.62 7.30 -12.18
CA GLY A 202 -22.95 6.68 -12.29
C GLY A 202 -23.53 6.29 -10.94
N TRP A 203 -24.64 5.57 -10.92
CA TRP A 203 -25.32 5.16 -9.68
C TRP A 203 -24.42 4.35 -8.71
N ARG A 204 -23.37 3.71 -9.23
CA ARG A 204 -22.42 2.91 -8.45
C ARG A 204 -21.48 3.75 -7.58
N TYR A 205 -21.49 5.08 -7.70
CA TYR A 205 -20.67 5.95 -6.85
C TYR A 205 -20.92 5.72 -5.35
N ARG A 206 -22.15 5.35 -4.97
CA ARG A 206 -22.54 5.07 -3.57
C ARG A 206 -21.78 3.89 -2.97
N GLN A 207 -21.21 3.03 -3.81
CA GLN A 207 -20.47 1.85 -3.40
C GLN A 207 -18.95 2.09 -3.36
N ARG A 208 -18.46 3.24 -3.86
CA ARG A 208 -17.02 3.49 -3.96
C ARG A 208 -16.43 3.90 -2.60
N PRO A 209 -15.57 3.07 -2.00
CA PRO A 209 -14.80 3.51 -0.86
C PRO A 209 -13.74 4.53 -1.33
N ARG A 210 -13.17 5.28 -0.39
CA ARG A 210 -11.94 6.03 -0.59
C ARG A 210 -10.89 5.51 0.36
N MET A 211 -9.67 5.38 -0.15
CA MET A 211 -8.52 5.05 0.65
C MET A 211 -8.37 6.03 1.82
N LEU A 212 -8.09 5.49 3.00
CA LEU A 212 -7.72 6.27 4.19
C LEU A 212 -6.31 6.80 3.97
N LYS A 213 -6.21 8.10 3.70
CA LYS A 213 -4.93 8.79 3.52
C LYS A 213 -4.48 9.36 4.86
N MET A 214 -3.28 9.01 5.29
CA MET A 214 -2.69 9.53 6.53
C MET A 214 -2.43 11.04 6.51
N TYR A 215 -2.41 11.66 5.33
CA TYR A 215 -2.28 13.11 5.15
C TYR A 215 -3.64 13.79 4.91
N GLN A 216 -4.76 13.09 5.12
CA GLN A 216 -6.09 13.68 5.03
C GLN A 216 -6.47 14.35 6.34
N ARG A 217 -6.62 15.68 6.32
CA ARG A 217 -7.22 16.44 7.43
C ARG A 217 -8.74 16.22 7.48
N GLY A 218 -9.38 16.26 6.30
CA GLY A 218 -10.83 16.07 6.15
C GLY A 218 -11.67 17.13 6.87
N VAL A 219 -12.98 17.13 6.62
CA VAL A 219 -13.97 17.85 7.42
C VAL A 219 -15.05 16.86 7.82
N ALA A 220 -15.71 17.06 8.95
CA ALA A 220 -16.82 16.20 9.35
C ALA A 220 -17.87 16.16 8.23
N PRO A 221 -18.47 15.01 7.93
CA PRO A 221 -18.33 13.70 8.59
C PRO A 221 -17.22 12.80 7.98
N ASN A 222 -16.20 13.35 7.34
CA ASN A 222 -15.11 12.61 6.69
C ASN A 222 -13.74 13.00 7.26
N ARG A 223 -13.66 13.25 8.57
CA ARG A 223 -12.36 13.31 9.27
C ARG A 223 -11.72 11.93 9.23
N PHE A 224 -10.42 11.86 9.44
CA PHE A 224 -9.72 10.58 9.46
C PHE A 224 -10.31 9.61 10.50
N ALA A 225 -10.62 10.09 11.71
CA ALA A 225 -11.26 9.29 12.75
C ALA A 225 -12.62 8.72 12.29
N ASP A 226 -13.45 9.50 11.62
CA ASP A 226 -14.74 9.03 11.09
C ASP A 226 -14.56 7.92 10.04
N LEU A 227 -13.53 8.06 9.19
CA LEU A 227 -13.22 7.08 8.15
C LEU A 227 -12.57 5.81 8.72
N LEU A 228 -11.74 5.93 9.75
CA LEU A 228 -11.19 4.82 10.51
C LEU A 228 -12.30 3.95 11.09
N ASP A 229 -13.24 4.59 11.79
CA ASP A 229 -14.45 3.99 12.35
C ASP A 229 -15.25 3.21 11.31
N ARG A 230 -15.50 3.83 10.15
CA ARG A 230 -16.23 3.20 9.05
C ARG A 230 -15.45 2.05 8.43
N ALA A 231 -14.14 2.21 8.22
CA ALA A 231 -13.31 1.15 7.67
C ALA A 231 -13.43 -0.11 8.54
N LEU A 232 -13.23 0.03 9.85
CA LEU A 232 -13.32 -1.07 10.81
C LEU A 232 -14.70 -1.74 10.84
N ARG A 233 -15.80 -0.98 10.67
CA ARG A 233 -17.17 -1.52 10.62
C ARG A 233 -17.52 -2.18 9.29
N GLU A 234 -16.99 -1.67 8.19
CA GLU A 234 -17.37 -2.08 6.83
C GLU A 234 -16.53 -3.23 6.28
N THR A 235 -15.34 -3.47 6.82
CA THR A 235 -14.46 -4.55 6.38
C THR A 235 -14.88 -5.89 6.99
N PRO A 236 -15.01 -6.96 6.17
CA PRO A 236 -15.30 -8.31 6.67
C PRO A 236 -14.30 -8.83 7.72
N MET A 237 -13.06 -8.36 7.64
CA MET A 237 -11.97 -8.67 8.56
C MET A 237 -11.45 -7.37 9.18
N PRO A 238 -11.32 -7.26 10.51
CA PRO A 238 -10.90 -6.04 11.17
C PRO A 238 -9.38 -5.86 11.02
N TYR A 239 -8.93 -5.34 9.87
CA TYR A 239 -7.54 -4.99 9.63
C TYR A 239 -7.41 -3.55 9.10
N LEU A 240 -6.25 -2.95 9.34
CA LEU A 240 -5.89 -1.66 8.80
C LEU A 240 -4.54 -1.73 8.11
N ALA A 241 -4.48 -1.23 6.86
CA ALA A 241 -3.27 -1.04 6.09
C ALA A 241 -3.24 0.40 5.61
N LEU A 242 -2.29 1.18 6.15
CA LEU A 242 -2.19 2.62 5.93
C LEU A 242 -0.80 2.94 5.39
N ALA A 243 -0.73 3.83 4.40
CA ALA A 243 0.53 4.26 3.81
C ALA A 243 0.71 5.78 3.92
N PHE A 244 1.95 6.19 4.14
CA PHE A 244 2.40 7.57 4.07
C PHE A 244 3.85 7.59 3.64
N ARG A 245 4.31 8.73 3.10
CA ARG A 245 5.68 8.88 2.64
C ARG A 245 6.49 9.69 3.65
N THR A 246 7.78 9.39 3.73
CA THR A 246 8.69 10.08 4.65
C THR A 246 9.10 11.48 4.18
N ASP A 247 8.92 11.78 2.89
CA ASP A 247 9.29 13.04 2.25
C ASP A 247 8.13 14.05 2.19
N GLN A 248 6.98 13.73 2.78
CA GLN A 248 5.81 14.61 2.74
C GLN A 248 5.95 15.83 3.66
N ARG A 249 5.44 16.98 3.21
CA ARG A 249 5.40 18.23 3.99
C ARG A 249 4.29 18.24 5.07
N SER A 250 3.41 17.25 5.10
CA SER A 250 2.19 17.20 5.94
C SER A 250 2.36 16.33 7.21
N TRP A 251 3.52 16.41 7.85
CA TRP A 251 3.84 15.60 9.03
C TRP A 251 2.99 15.92 10.26
N ASP A 252 2.49 17.15 10.36
CA ASP A 252 1.50 17.58 11.34
C ASP A 252 0.22 16.74 11.22
N ILE A 253 -0.34 16.66 10.01
CA ILE A 253 -1.57 15.90 9.73
C ILE A 253 -1.35 14.40 9.95
N VAL A 254 -0.19 13.86 9.52
CA VAL A 254 0.15 12.46 9.79
C VAL A 254 0.23 12.20 11.30
N GLY A 255 0.79 13.13 12.07
CA GLY A 255 0.84 13.07 13.53
C GLY A 255 -0.55 13.05 14.17
N GLU A 256 -1.44 13.96 13.75
CA GLU A 256 -2.84 14.02 14.20
C GLU A 256 -3.60 12.71 13.90
N ASN A 257 -3.38 12.13 12.72
CA ASN A 257 -4.05 10.90 12.30
C ASN A 257 -3.50 9.67 13.03
N LEU A 258 -2.18 9.60 13.26
CA LEU A 258 -1.60 8.56 14.13
C LEU A 258 -2.12 8.69 15.57
N GLN A 259 -2.28 9.91 16.08
CA GLN A 259 -2.86 10.12 17.41
C GLN A 259 -4.32 9.66 17.45
N SER A 260 -5.09 9.94 16.42
CA SER A 260 -6.48 9.47 16.30
C SER A 260 -6.56 7.93 16.33
N LEU A 261 -5.59 7.25 15.71
CA LEU A 261 -5.50 5.78 15.76
C LEU A 261 -5.20 5.28 17.17
N LEU A 262 -4.28 5.92 17.90
CA LEU A 262 -3.90 5.53 19.27
C LEU A 262 -4.93 5.93 20.33
N SER A 263 -5.75 6.96 20.06
CA SER A 263 -6.85 7.38 20.91
C SER A 263 -8.17 6.67 20.61
N HIS A 264 -8.21 5.80 19.58
CA HIS A 264 -9.42 5.09 19.19
C HIS A 264 -9.89 4.14 20.32
N PRO A 265 -11.20 3.95 20.57
CA PRO A 265 -11.70 3.06 21.63
C PRO A 265 -11.21 1.61 21.52
N LEU A 266 -10.87 1.16 20.31
CA LEU A 266 -10.28 -0.17 20.06
C LEU A 266 -8.75 -0.20 20.08
N ALA A 267 -8.05 0.89 20.40
CA ALA A 267 -6.60 0.97 20.29
C ALA A 267 -5.89 -0.11 21.11
N GLY A 268 -6.33 -0.40 22.34
CA GLY A 268 -5.77 -1.49 23.17
C GLY A 268 -5.98 -2.90 22.60
N ARG A 269 -6.85 -3.06 21.58
CA ARG A 269 -7.08 -4.31 20.85
C ARG A 269 -6.33 -4.37 19.52
N MET A 270 -5.70 -3.29 19.09
CA MET A 270 -4.93 -3.25 17.85
C MET A 270 -3.61 -4.01 18.00
N ASP A 271 -3.17 -4.62 16.91
CA ASP A 271 -1.84 -5.21 16.79
C ASP A 271 -1.14 -4.61 15.57
N PHE A 272 -0.08 -3.84 15.84
CA PHE A 272 0.77 -3.25 14.82
C PHE A 272 1.81 -4.28 14.41
N CYS A 273 1.42 -5.19 13.51
CA CYS A 273 2.22 -6.34 13.12
C CYS A 273 2.71 -6.27 11.66
N THR A 274 3.62 -7.18 11.32
CA THR A 274 4.05 -7.37 9.94
C THR A 274 2.93 -8.00 9.12
N VAL A 275 3.02 -7.88 7.79
CA VAL A 275 2.01 -8.45 6.89
C VAL A 275 2.06 -9.99 6.90
N ALA A 276 3.26 -10.55 7.07
CA ALA A 276 3.46 -11.98 7.21
C ALA A 276 2.78 -12.53 8.48
N ASP A 277 2.97 -11.86 9.62
CA ASP A 277 2.29 -12.22 10.87
C ASP A 277 0.77 -12.13 10.73
N PHE A 278 0.29 -11.04 10.13
CA PHE A 278 -1.13 -10.84 9.90
C PHE A 278 -1.73 -11.99 9.08
N VAL A 279 -1.13 -12.30 7.92
CA VAL A 279 -1.61 -13.39 7.03
C VAL A 279 -1.55 -14.73 7.74
N ALA A 280 -0.47 -15.03 8.46
CA ALA A 280 -0.32 -16.30 9.19
C ALA A 280 -1.41 -16.49 10.26
N ARG A 281 -1.78 -15.43 10.99
CA ARG A 281 -2.77 -15.49 12.08
C ARG A 281 -4.21 -15.45 11.60
N HIS A 282 -4.50 -14.65 10.57
CA HIS A 282 -5.87 -14.28 10.21
C HIS A 282 -6.35 -14.83 8.88
N CYS A 283 -5.44 -15.21 7.97
CA CYS A 283 -5.81 -15.63 6.63
C CYS A 283 -5.51 -17.12 6.38
N ALA A 284 -4.31 -17.58 6.74
CA ALA A 284 -3.85 -18.94 6.43
C ALA A 284 -4.56 -20.04 7.24
N ALA A 285 -5.14 -19.72 8.39
CA ALA A 285 -5.71 -20.71 9.29
C ALA A 285 -7.12 -21.21 8.91
N GLY A 286 -7.73 -20.71 7.84
CA GLY A 286 -9.12 -21.03 7.45
C GLY A 286 -10.15 -20.74 8.56
N ARG A 287 -9.75 -20.01 9.61
CA ARG A 287 -10.60 -19.74 10.76
C ARG A 287 -11.62 -18.68 10.36
N PRO A 288 -12.93 -18.96 10.45
CA PRO A 288 -13.91 -17.91 10.29
C PRO A 288 -13.62 -16.81 11.32
N VAL A 289 -13.49 -15.57 10.84
CA VAL A 289 -13.31 -14.40 11.70
C VAL A 289 -14.53 -14.32 12.62
N ARG A 290 -14.35 -14.65 13.90
CA ARG A 290 -15.41 -14.46 14.90
C ARG A 290 -15.65 -12.96 15.03
N ARG A 291 -16.88 -12.52 14.71
CA ARG A 291 -17.34 -11.15 14.90
C ARG A 291 -17.52 -10.84 16.38
#